data_AF-A0A0D8ZPG2-F1
#
_entry.id   AF-A0A0D8ZPG2-F1
#
_cell.length_a   1.000
_cell.length_b   1.000
_cell.length_c   1.000
_cell.angle_alpha   90.00
_cell.angle_beta   90.00
_cell.angle_gamma   90.00
#
_symmetry.space_group_name_H-M   'P 1'
#
loop_
_entity.id
_entity.type
_entity.pdbx_description
1 polymer ?
#
loop_
_entity_poly.entity_id
_entity_poly.type
_entity_poly.pdbx_seq_one_letter_code
_entity_poly.pdbx_strand_id
1 'polypeptide(L)' 'RANLQGTDLQEANLQGAKLDKAKYTDGNTKPATCKKYNLVDHPCPTKFPKTFSPKTAGMTLEQ' A
#
# COMPACT_ATOMS: atom_id res chain seq x y z
N ARG A 1 3.97 -13.15 0.82
CA ARG A 1 2.97 -12.07 1.03
C ARG A 1 3.71 -10.90 1.64
N ALA A 2 3.74 -9.75 0.99
CA ALA A 2 4.34 -8.54 1.55
C ALA A 2 3.25 -7.68 2.21
N ASN A 3 3.59 -7.02 3.32
CA ASN A 3 2.77 -5.97 3.89
C ASN A 3 3.41 -4.62 3.53
N LEU A 4 2.75 -3.84 2.68
CA LEU A 4 3.22 -2.52 2.24
C LEU A 4 2.32 -1.39 2.74
N GLN A 5 1.43 -1.69 3.70
CA GLN A 5 0.49 -0.72 4.27
C GLN A 5 1.23 0.50 4.83
N GLY A 6 0.75 1.68 4.46
CA GLY A 6 1.27 2.97 4.89
C GLY A 6 2.72 3.28 4.49
N THR A 7 3.31 2.54 3.56
CA THR A 7 4.68 2.79 3.10
C THR A 7 4.69 3.87 2.00
N ASP A 8 5.74 4.70 1.96
CA ASP A 8 6.01 5.61 0.85
C ASP A 8 6.88 4.91 -0.20
N LEU A 9 6.31 4.59 -1.36
CA LEU A 9 6.93 3.89 -2.48
C LEU A 9 7.03 4.79 -3.72
N GLN A 10 6.81 6.10 -3.61
CA GLN A 10 6.74 7.01 -4.77
C GLN A 10 8.00 6.97 -5.64
N GLU A 11 9.16 6.77 -5.02
CA GLU A 11 10.47 6.69 -5.69
C GLU A 11 10.96 5.24 -5.86
N ALA A 12 10.14 4.24 -5.51
CA ALA A 12 10.53 2.84 -5.58
C ALA A 12 10.38 2.28 -7.02
N ASN A 13 11.39 1.57 -7.50
CA ASN A 13 11.27 0.78 -8.71
C ASN A 13 10.56 -0.56 -8.40
N LEU A 14 9.27 -0.64 -8.75
CA LEU A 14 8.44 -1.83 -8.55
C LEU A 14 8.37 -2.74 -9.79
N GLN A 15 9.15 -2.45 -10.84
CA GLN A 15 9.13 -3.23 -12.08
C GLN A 15 9.65 -4.65 -11.82
N GLY A 16 8.86 -5.66 -12.22
CA GLY A 16 9.21 -7.07 -12.01
C GLY A 16 9.08 -7.57 -10.56
N ALA A 17 8.64 -6.72 -9.63
CA ALA A 17 8.42 -7.13 -8.24
C ALA A 17 7.24 -8.13 -8.14
N LYS A 18 7.42 -9.18 -7.33
CA LYS A 18 6.35 -10.14 -7.02
C LYS A 18 5.41 -9.56 -5.96
N LEU A 19 4.39 -8.83 -6.41
CA LEU A 19 3.43 -8.12 -5.56
C LEU A 19 2.06 -8.80 -5.47
N ASP A 20 1.88 -9.96 -6.09
CA ASP A 20 0.65 -10.73 -6.00
C ASP A 20 0.26 -10.99 -4.55
N LYS A 21 -0.97 -10.62 -4.19
CA LYS A 21 -1.55 -10.72 -2.83
C LYS A 21 -0.80 -9.92 -1.76
N ALA A 22 0.05 -8.96 -2.14
CA ALA A 22 0.61 -8.00 -1.21
C ALA A 22 -0.49 -7.06 -0.72
N LYS A 23 -0.44 -6.67 0.56
CA LYS A 23 -1.44 -5.80 1.16
C LYS A 23 -1.03 -4.34 1.05
N TYR A 24 -1.98 -3.48 0.71
CA TYR A 24 -1.80 -2.03 0.72
C TYR A 24 -3.04 -1.34 1.26
N THR A 25 -2.88 -0.06 1.60
CA THR A 25 -3.94 0.87 1.99
C THR A 25 -4.04 1.98 0.97
N ASP A 26 -5.24 2.54 0.77
CA ASP A 26 -5.45 3.69 -0.11
C ASP A 26 -6.17 4.83 0.62
N GLY A 27 -6.49 5.90 -0.11
CA GLY A 27 -7.18 7.06 0.46
C GLY A 27 -8.60 6.77 0.96
N ASN A 28 -9.16 5.60 0.63
CA ASN A 28 -10.48 5.15 1.10
C ASN A 28 -10.38 4.23 2.32
N THR A 29 -9.18 3.80 2.72
CA THR A 29 -8.98 2.97 3.92
C THR A 29 -9.44 3.73 5.17
N LYS A 30 -10.19 3.06 6.04
CA LYS A 30 -10.72 3.69 7.25
C LYS A 30 -9.58 4.09 8.20
N PRO A 31 -9.68 5.24 8.89
CA PRO A 31 -8.70 5.62 9.91
C PRO A 31 -8.53 4.57 11.01
N ALA A 32 -9.59 3.83 11.35
CA ALA A 32 -9.54 2.74 12.31
C ALA A 32 -8.63 1.58 11.85
N THR A 33 -8.63 1.28 10.56
CA THR A 33 -7.76 0.27 9.95
C THR A 33 -6.30 0.71 10.03
N CYS A 34 -6.01 1.98 9.76
CA CYS A 34 -4.66 2.52 9.93
C CYS A 34 -4.20 2.56 11.39
N LYS A 35 -5.09 2.90 12.34
CA LYS A 35 -4.81 2.81 13.78
C LYS A 35 -4.53 1.38 14.24
N LYS A 36 -5.26 0.39 13.69
CA LYS A 36 -5.04 -1.03 13.99
C LYS A 36 -3.61 -1.49 13.66
N TYR A 37 -3.02 -0.93 12.61
CA TYR A 37 -1.65 -1.24 12.19
C TYR A 37 -0.60 -0.28 12.75
N ASN A 38 -0.98 0.56 13.72
CA ASN A 38 -0.11 1.55 14.36
C ASN A 38 0.63 2.45 13.36
N LEU A 39 -0.04 2.83 12.27
CA LEU A 39 0.47 3.76 11.25
C LEU A 39 0.37 5.21 11.75
N VAL A 40 1.00 5.51 12.89
CA VAL A 40 0.93 6.82 13.55
C VAL A 40 1.92 7.80 12.90
N ASP A 41 3.12 7.32 12.58
CA ASP A 41 4.21 8.11 11.98
C ASP A 41 4.25 8.04 10.46
N HIS A 42 3.41 7.19 9.87
CA HIS A 42 3.39 6.90 8.44
C HIS A 42 2.06 7.32 7.81
N PRO A 43 2.08 7.77 6.55
CA PRO A 43 0.86 8.08 5.82
C PRO A 43 -0.05 6.84 5.82
N CYS A 44 -1.27 6.98 6.33
CA CYS A 44 -2.28 5.91 6.30
C CYS A 44 -2.46 5.29 4.90
N PRO A 45 -2.55 6.06 3.79
CA PRO A 45 -2.50 5.48 2.45
C PRO A 45 -1.06 5.12 2.05
N THR A 46 -0.91 3.94 1.46
CA THR A 46 0.33 3.53 0.80
C THR A 46 0.54 4.41 -0.42
N LYS A 47 1.68 5.09 -0.51
CA LYS A 47 1.95 5.98 -1.64
C LYS A 47 2.70 5.22 -2.72
N PHE A 48 2.10 5.08 -3.89
CA PHE A 48 2.73 4.42 -5.04
C PHE A 48 3.29 5.44 -6.03
N PRO A 49 4.22 5.02 -6.92
CA PRO A 49 4.57 5.82 -8.09
C PRO A 49 3.31 6.15 -8.90
N LYS A 50 3.25 7.35 -9.46
CA LYS A 50 2.07 7.82 -10.23
C LYS A 50 1.70 6.91 -11.41
N THR A 51 2.69 6.20 -11.94
CA THR A 51 2.55 5.26 -13.07
C THR A 51 2.19 3.84 -12.63
N PHE A 52 2.18 3.56 -11.32
CA PHE A 52 1.95 2.22 -10.78
C PHE A 52 0.52 2.06 -10.28
N SER A 53 -0.14 0.98 -10.71
CA SER A 53 -1.47 0.60 -10.22
C SER A 53 -1.39 -0.67 -9.36
N PRO A 54 -1.62 -0.59 -8.04
CA PRO A 54 -1.57 -1.77 -7.16
C PRO A 54 -2.64 -2.81 -7.51
N LYS A 55 -3.80 -2.37 -8.03
CA LYS A 55 -4.88 -3.28 -8.46
C LYS A 55 -4.44 -4.16 -9.64
N THR A 56 -3.75 -3.59 -10.62
CA THR A 56 -3.25 -4.37 -11.78
C THR A 56 -2.06 -5.25 -11.43
N ALA A 57 -1.32 -4.92 -10.37
CA ALA A 57 -0.23 -5.74 -9.84
C ALA A 57 -0.71 -6.91 -8.96
N GLY A 58 -2.01 -7.18 -8.90
CA GLY A 58 -2.58 -8.29 -8.12
C GLY A 58 -2.54 -8.06 -6.60
N MET A 59 -2.33 -6.81 -6.16
CA MET A 59 -2.32 -6.47 -4.75
C MET A 59 -3.73 -6.44 -4.16
N THR A 60 -3.83 -6.64 -2.85
CA THR A 60 -5.08 -6.65 -2.10
C THR A 60 -5.20 -5.37 -1.27
N LEU A 61 -6.28 -4.63 -1.48
CA LEU A 61 -6.62 -3.47 -0.66
C LEU A 61 -7.11 -3.93 0.71
N GLU A 62 -6.54 -3.38 1.76
CA GLU A 62 -7.05 -3.54 3.12
C GLU A 62 -8.01 -2.38 3.45
N GLN A 63 -9.21 -2.72 3.90
CA GLN A 63 -10.29 -1.77 4.23
C GLN A 63 -10.38 -1.52 5.74
#